data_AF-A0A935JR88-F1
#
_entry.id   AF-A0A935JR88-F1
#
_cell.length_a   1.000
_cell.length_b   1.000
_cell.length_c   1.000
_cell.angle_alpha   90.00
_cell.angle_beta   90.00
_cell.angle_gamma   90.00
#
_symmetry.space_group_name_H-M   'P 1'
#
loop_
_entity.id
_entity.type
_entity.pdbx_description
1 polymer ?
#
loop_
_entity_poly.entity_id
_entity_poly.type
_entity_poly.pdbx_seq_one_letter_code
_entity_poly.pdbx_strand_id
1 'polypeptide(L)' 'MELHEKQFITGFNSGYLLAKHEPKMLTDMLKNIQPSNSFVSGMSWGQKEFELEQSKSQMNELEKLRQKGRDENYRE' A
#
# COMPACT_ATOMS: atom_id res chain seq x y z
N MET A 1 4.94 -18.79 17.82
CA MET A 1 4.50 -18.22 16.53
C MET A 1 3.74 -19.32 15.80
N GLU A 2 2.42 -19.22 15.82
CA GLU A 2 1.51 -20.23 15.26
C GLU A 2 1.63 -20.25 13.72
N LEU A 3 1.32 -21.38 13.08
CA LEU A 3 1.45 -21.56 11.63
C LEU A 3 0.71 -20.46 10.84
N HIS A 4 -0.48 -20.10 11.30
CA HIS A 4 -1.32 -19.05 10.71
C HIS A 4 -0.66 -17.67 10.75
N GLU A 5 0.02 -17.33 11.84
CA GLU A 5 0.73 -16.07 12.02
C GLU A 5 1.90 -15.96 11.04
N LYS A 6 2.71 -17.03 10.90
CA LYS A 6 3.82 -17.07 9.93
C LYS A 6 3.33 -16.92 8.49
N GLN A 7 2.24 -17.60 8.15
CA GLN A 7 1.61 -17.49 6.84
C GLN A 7 1.10 -16.08 6.58
N PHE A 8 0.45 -15.47 7.57
CA PHE A 8 -0.02 -14.09 7.46
C PHE A 8 1.12 -13.10 7.22
N ILE A 9 2.18 -13.16 8.03
CA ILE A 9 3.35 -12.26 7.89
C ILE A 9 4.01 -12.42 6.51
N THR A 10 4.17 -13.67 6.05
CA THR A 10 4.78 -13.93 4.75
C THR A 10 3.89 -13.42 3.61
N GLY A 11 2.58 -13.62 3.73
CA GLY A 11 1.59 -13.09 2.80
C GLY A 11 1.63 -11.57 2.77
N PHE A 12 1.64 -10.92 3.94
CA PHE A 12 1.71 -9.47 4.08
C PHE A 12 2.92 -8.89 3.35
N ASN A 13 4.11 -9.41 3.61
CA ASN A 13 5.34 -8.93 2.98
C ASN A 13 5.29 -9.14 1.45
N SER A 14 4.77 -10.28 1.00
CA SER A 14 4.63 -10.58 -0.43
C SER A 14 3.64 -9.63 -1.12
N GLY A 15 2.49 -9.38 -0.50
CA GLY A 15 1.48 -8.46 -1.01
C GLY A 15 1.98 -7.02 -1.08
N TYR A 16 2.69 -6.55 -0.05
CA TYR A 16 3.29 -5.22 -0.06
C TYR A 16 4.32 -5.07 -1.20
N LEU A 17 5.24 -6.03 -1.36
CA LEU A 17 6.24 -5.99 -2.43
C LEU A 17 5.62 -6.05 -3.82
N LEU A 18 4.61 -6.90 -4.02
CA LEU A 18 3.90 -7.00 -5.29
C LEU A 18 3.09 -5.73 -5.59
N ALA A 19 2.47 -5.10 -4.60
CA ALA A 19 1.78 -3.84 -4.79
C ALA A 19 2.74 -2.72 -5.25
N LYS A 20 3.98 -2.75 -4.75
CA LYS A 20 5.02 -1.80 -5.13
C LYS A 20 5.52 -1.98 -6.56
N HIS A 21 5.70 -3.21 -7.02
CA HIS A 21 6.35 -3.49 -8.31
C HIS A 21 5.37 -3.90 -9.42
N GLU A 22 4.35 -4.70 -9.10
CA GLU A 22 3.41 -5.31 -10.05
C GLU A 22 1.94 -5.22 -9.57
N PRO A 23 1.40 -4.01 -9.32
CA PRO A 23 0.10 -3.83 -8.65
C PRO A 23 -1.09 -4.41 -9.44
N LYS A 24 -1.04 -4.40 -10.77
CA LYS A 24 -2.09 -4.95 -11.63
C LYS A 24 -2.18 -6.47 -11.49
N MET A 25 -1.03 -7.15 -11.53
CA MET A 25 -0.95 -8.59 -11.35
C MET A 25 -1.48 -8.99 -9.98
N LEU A 26 -1.05 -8.30 -8.91
CA LEU A 26 -1.54 -8.59 -7.56
C LEU A 26 -3.06 -8.43 -7.45
N THR A 27 -3.60 -7.35 -8.02
CA THR A 27 -5.04 -7.09 -8.05
C THR A 27 -5.79 -8.21 -8.76
N ASP A 28 -5.30 -8.67 -9.92
CA ASP A 28 -5.96 -9.73 -10.69
C ASP A 28 -5.82 -11.11 -10.02
N MET A 29 -4.73 -11.36 -9.30
CA MET A 29 -4.58 -12.54 -8.43
C MET A 29 -5.61 -12.52 -7.30
N LEU A 30 -5.74 -11.39 -6.59
CA LEU A 30 -6.62 -11.29 -5.42
C LEU A 30 -8.12 -11.21 -5.77
N LYS A 31 -8.48 -10.67 -6.95
CA LYS A 31 -9.89 -10.64 -7.41
C LYS A 31 -10.52 -12.03 -7.51
N ASN A 32 -9.74 -13.03 -7.89
CA ASN A 32 -10.23 -14.38 -8.19
C ASN A 32 -10.05 -15.36 -7.03
N ILE A 33 -9.47 -14.91 -5.92
CA ILE A 33 -9.14 -15.76 -4.78
C ILE A 33 -9.94 -15.25 -3.57
N GLN A 34 -10.86 -16.06 -3.06
CA GLN A 34 -11.42 -15.79 -1.73
C GLN A 34 -10.30 -15.90 -0.69
N PRO A 35 -10.26 -15.01 0.34
CA PRO A 35 -9.32 -15.10 1.45
C PRO A 35 -9.58 -16.38 2.25
N SER A 36 -9.03 -17.47 1.74
CA SER A 36 -9.28 -18.84 2.13
C SER A 36 -8.25 -19.33 3.15
N ASN A 37 -7.15 -18.58 3.32
CA ASN A 37 -6.12 -18.87 4.30
C ASN A 37 -5.40 -17.58 4.75
N SER A 38 -4.65 -17.69 5.85
CA SER A 38 -3.93 -16.58 6.47
C SER A 38 -2.93 -15.90 5.53
N PHE A 39 -2.35 -16.63 4.57
CA PHE A 39 -1.41 -16.07 3.60
C PHE A 39 -2.11 -15.13 2.59
N VAL A 40 -3.24 -15.55 2.02
CA VAL A 40 -4.02 -14.70 1.10
C VAL A 40 -4.55 -13.47 1.82
N SER A 41 -5.03 -13.63 3.06
CA SER A 41 -5.40 -12.50 3.92
C SER A 41 -4.21 -11.57 4.11
N GLY A 42 -3.04 -12.10 4.46
CA GLY A 42 -1.81 -11.33 4.57
C GLY A 42 -1.53 -10.51 3.30
N MET A 43 -1.55 -11.14 2.12
CA MET A 43 -1.29 -10.45 0.84
C MET A 43 -2.25 -9.28 0.59
N SER A 44 -3.54 -9.47 0.84
CA SER A 44 -4.53 -8.39 0.69
C SER A 44 -4.26 -7.22 1.65
N TRP A 45 -3.82 -7.50 2.87
CA TRP A 45 -3.46 -6.45 3.84
C TRP A 45 -2.15 -5.75 3.45
N GLY A 46 -1.15 -6.48 2.98
CA GLY A 46 0.09 -5.91 2.48
C GLY A 46 -0.13 -4.96 1.30
N GLN A 47 -1.04 -5.33 0.39
CA GLN A 47 -1.46 -4.44 -0.71
C GLN A 47 -2.03 -3.11 -0.17
N LYS A 48 -3.00 -3.21 0.74
CA LYS A 48 -3.68 -2.04 1.31
C LYS A 48 -2.72 -1.10 2.04
N GLU A 49 -1.73 -1.65 2.74
CA GLU A 49 -0.74 -0.84 3.46
C GLU A 49 0.10 -0.01 2.47
N PHE A 50 0.56 -0.62 1.37
CA PHE A 50 1.30 0.11 0.35
C PHE A 50 0.45 1.21 -0.31
N GLU A 51 -0.81 0.91 -0.63
CA GLU A 51 -1.74 1.90 -1.20
C GLU A 51 -2.00 3.07 -0.25
N LEU A 52 -2.13 2.79 1.06
CA LEU A 52 -2.27 3.80 2.10
C LEU A 52 -1.02 4.68 2.20
N GLU A 53 0.16 4.09 2.17
CA GLU A 53 1.44 4.81 2.20
C GLU A 53 1.58 5.75 0.99
N GLN A 54 1.25 5.26 -0.21
CA GLN A 54 1.26 6.06 -1.44
C GLN A 54 0.28 7.23 -1.35
N SER A 55 -0.94 7.00 -0.86
CA SER A 55 -1.94 8.05 -0.68
C SER A 55 -1.46 9.14 0.30
N LYS A 56 -0.87 8.74 1.44
CA LYS A 56 -0.27 9.68 2.40
C LYS A 56 0.89 10.47 1.79
N SER A 57 1.76 9.81 1.04
CA SER A 57 2.89 10.45 0.36
C SER A 57 2.42 11.53 -0.62
N GLN A 58 1.44 11.21 -1.46
CA GLN A 58 0.83 12.15 -2.40
C GLN A 58 0.18 13.35 -1.70
N MET A 59 -0.54 13.12 -0.59
CA MET A 59 -1.15 14.19 0.18
C MET A 59 -0.10 15.14 0.76
N ASN A 60 1.00 14.60 1.31
CA ASN A 60 2.10 15.40 1.85
C ASN A 60 2.80 16.23 0.76
N GLU A 61 2.96 15.69 -0.45
CA GLU A 61 3.54 16.42 -1.57
C GLU A 61 2.64 17.58 -2.01
N LEU A 62 1.32 17.35 -2.11
CA LEU A 62 0.34 18.41 -2.40
C LEU A 62 0.38 19.52 -1.34
N GLU A 63 0.51 19.18 -0.06
CA GLU A 63 0.62 20.17 1.00
C GLU A 63 1.88 21.03 0.86
N LYS A 64 3.03 20.43 0.54
CA LYS A 64 4.28 21.16 0.28
C LYS A 64 4.16 22.12 -0.90
N LEU A 65 3.49 21.71 -1.98
CA LEU A 65 3.24 22.58 -3.14
C LEU A 65 2.35 23.78 -2.77
N ARG A 66 1.31 23.55 -1.95
CA ARG A 66 0.43 24.64 -1.46
C ARG A 66 1.17 25.63 -0.57
N GLN A 67 2.11 25.17 0.26
CA GLN A 67 2.93 26.04 1.10
C GLN A 67 3.85 26.92 0.25
N LYS A 68 4.58 26.33 -0.71
CA LYS A 68 5.46 27.07 -1.62
C LYS A 68 4.72 28.18 -2.39
N GLY A 69 3.55 27.87 -2.95
CA GLY A 69 2.75 28.87 -3.69
C GLY A 69 2.21 30.00 -2.80
N ARG A 70 2.09 29.82 -1.49
CA ARG A 70 1.77 30.92 -0.56
C ARG A 70 3.00 31.79 -0.31
N ASP A 71 4.14 31.18 -0.04
CA ASP A 71 5.39 31.90 0.26
C ASP A 71 5.86 32.78 -0.92
N GLU A 72 5.62 32.34 -2.16
CA GLU A 72 5.90 33.14 -3.37
C GLU A 72 4.97 34.35 -3.50
N ASN A 73 3.67 34.21 -3.20
CA ASN A 73 2.70 35.31 -3.24
C ASN A 73 2.93 36.38 -2.14
N TYR A 74 3.65 36.07 -1.06
CA TYR A 74 3.99 37.05 -0.01
C TYR A 74 5.30 37.82 -0.29
N ARG A 75 5.99 37.52 -1.40
CA ARG A 75 7.25 38.17 -1.79
C ARG A 75 7.11 39.19 -2.92
N GLU A 76 5.92 39.31 -3.52
CA GLU A 76 5.53 40.38 -4.45
C GLU A 76 4.74 41.49 -3.72
#